data_AF-A0AAU2MNT5-F1
#
_entry.id   AF-A0AAU2MNT5-F1
#
_cell.length_a   1.000
_cell.length_b   1.000
_cell.length_c   1.000
_cell.angle_alpha   90.00
_cell.angle_beta   90.00
_cell.angle_gamma   90.00
#
_symmetry.space_group_name_H-M   'P 1'
#
loop_
_entity.id
_entity.type
_entity.pdbx_description
1 polymer ?
#
loop_
_entity_poly.entity_id
_entity_poly.type
_entity_poly.pdbx_seq_one_letter_code
_entity_poly.pdbx_strand_id
1 'polypeptide(L)'
;MAFGDNGPAARRGAGGRGPAARRPRRDAVAELARLGDEHPDLRPDVAEAVCAFVREHLARDEPPADGGNDPAGPEIRRAALAMLADRLRPVPDAAGPDTARWDGIAVDLTGAVVDGVDFTGCRFARATFADCLFRGATTFEGARWADDAVFPRAVFSCDARFHGRARFGGEAVFGRVRFHGRARFDAARFDGLAWFGFGEEGVWEEEDGADLDDDDACTRCSGRRP
;
A
#
# COMPACT_ATOMS: atom_id res chain seq x y z
N MET A 1 46.38 37.57 -48.64
CA MET A 1 46.33 37.72 -47.17
C MET A 1 44.85 37.68 -46.78
N ALA A 2 44.35 36.48 -46.46
CA ALA A 2 43.87 36.05 -45.13
C ALA A 2 42.45 36.60 -44.84
N PHE A 3 41.39 35.85 -45.17
CA PHE A 3 40.72 34.79 -44.39
C PHE A 3 40.38 35.19 -42.94
N GLY A 4 39.08 35.31 -42.69
CA GLY A 4 38.46 35.47 -41.37
C GLY A 4 37.00 35.04 -41.47
N ASP A 5 36.79 33.73 -41.37
CA ASP A 5 35.54 32.97 -41.39
C ASP A 5 34.93 32.89 -39.98
N ASN A 6 33.59 32.97 -39.91
CA ASN A 6 32.67 32.42 -38.89
C ASN A 6 31.32 33.17 -39.03
N GLY A 7 30.23 32.58 -39.53
CA GLY A 7 29.71 31.24 -39.32
C GLY A 7 28.55 31.31 -38.31
N PRO A 8 27.27 31.19 -38.74
CA PRO A 8 26.12 31.41 -37.86
C PRO A 8 25.94 30.31 -36.82
N ALA A 9 25.75 30.71 -35.57
CA ALA A 9 25.53 29.82 -34.43
C ALA A 9 24.20 29.07 -34.56
N ALA A 10 24.26 27.85 -35.08
CA ALA A 10 23.20 26.85 -34.98
C ALA A 10 23.04 26.43 -33.51
N ARG A 11 22.03 26.95 -32.82
CA ARG A 11 21.58 26.38 -31.54
C ARG A 11 20.77 25.12 -31.83
N ARG A 12 21.44 23.99 -31.63
CA ARG A 12 20.85 22.65 -31.53
C ARG A 12 19.86 22.58 -30.35
N GLY A 13 18.82 21.77 -30.54
CA GLY A 13 18.38 20.85 -29.48
C GLY A 13 17.03 21.14 -28.82
N ALA A 14 15.96 21.34 -29.57
CA ALA A 14 14.62 21.03 -29.08
C ALA A 14 14.34 19.53 -29.31
N GLY A 15 15.07 18.68 -28.58
CA GLY A 15 14.71 17.28 -28.44
C GLY A 15 13.51 17.19 -27.52
N GLY A 16 12.31 17.15 -28.11
CA GLY A 16 11.08 16.86 -27.38
C GLY A 16 11.22 15.52 -26.66
N ARG A 17 11.46 15.56 -25.34
CA ARG A 17 11.32 14.39 -24.48
C ARG A 17 9.83 14.19 -24.22
N GLY A 18 9.21 13.40 -25.09
CA GLY A 18 7.95 12.72 -24.81
C GLY A 18 8.08 11.75 -23.61
N PRO A 19 6.96 11.14 -23.18
CA PRO A 19 6.77 10.48 -21.88
C PRO A 19 7.48 9.13 -21.80
N ALA A 20 8.82 9.14 -21.66
CA ALA A 20 9.64 7.93 -21.62
C ALA A 20 9.87 7.36 -20.20
N ALA A 21 9.56 8.12 -19.14
CA ALA A 21 9.83 7.70 -17.76
C ALA A 21 8.75 6.79 -17.13
N ARG A 22 7.60 6.61 -17.79
CA ARG A 22 6.44 5.87 -17.23
C ARG A 22 6.50 4.35 -17.47
N ARG A 23 7.21 3.88 -18.50
CA ARG A 23 7.38 2.46 -18.82
C ARG A 23 8.38 1.70 -17.92
N PRO A 24 9.60 2.20 -17.64
CA PRO A 24 10.62 1.38 -16.99
C PRO A 24 10.27 0.96 -15.55
N ARG A 25 9.46 1.75 -14.82
CA ARG A 25 9.08 1.42 -13.44
C ARG A 25 7.99 0.34 -13.34
N ARG A 26 7.05 0.29 -14.29
CA ARG A 26 6.05 -0.81 -14.35
C ARG A 26 6.70 -2.11 -14.79
N ASP A 27 7.65 -2.02 -15.73
CA ASP A 27 8.43 -3.16 -16.16
C ASP A 27 9.26 -3.73 -14.99
N ALA A 28 9.83 -2.88 -14.13
CA ALA A 28 10.53 -3.33 -12.92
C ALA A 28 9.64 -4.10 -11.93
N VAL A 29 8.40 -3.66 -11.70
CA VAL A 29 7.45 -4.39 -10.84
C VAL A 29 7.11 -5.75 -11.44
N ALA A 30 6.93 -5.82 -12.76
CA ALA A 30 6.66 -7.09 -13.45
C ALA A 30 7.87 -8.05 -13.41
N GLU A 31 9.08 -7.54 -13.54
CA GLU A 31 10.31 -8.34 -13.43
C GLU A 31 10.51 -8.87 -12.00
N LEU A 32 10.29 -8.04 -10.98
CA LEU A 32 10.31 -8.50 -9.58
C LEU A 32 9.27 -9.60 -9.33
N ALA A 33 8.06 -9.40 -9.85
CA ALA A 33 6.98 -10.38 -9.74
C ALA A 33 7.38 -11.73 -10.36
N ARG A 34 7.96 -11.68 -11.57
CA ARG A 34 8.46 -12.86 -12.27
C ARG A 34 9.59 -13.55 -11.50
N LEU A 35 10.52 -12.78 -10.95
CA LEU A 35 11.64 -13.29 -10.18
C LEU A 35 11.18 -14.05 -8.92
N GLY A 36 10.18 -13.53 -8.19
CA GLY A 36 9.61 -14.24 -7.04
C GLY A 36 8.75 -15.45 -7.41
N ASP A 37 8.15 -15.45 -8.62
CA ASP A 37 7.42 -16.61 -9.13
C ASP A 37 8.37 -17.74 -9.57
N GLU A 38 9.50 -17.41 -10.21
CA GLU A 38 10.53 -18.36 -10.66
C GLU A 38 11.41 -18.87 -9.51
N HIS A 39 11.65 -18.06 -8.48
CA HIS A 39 12.57 -18.37 -7.38
C HIS A 39 11.88 -18.27 -6.01
N PRO A 40 11.40 -19.40 -5.44
CA PRO A 40 10.75 -19.42 -4.14
C PRO A 40 11.58 -18.83 -3.00
N ASP A 41 12.90 -19.02 -3.06
CA ASP A 41 13.85 -18.53 -2.06
C ASP A 41 13.93 -16.99 -2.02
N LEU A 42 13.59 -16.32 -3.12
CA LEU A 42 13.65 -14.85 -3.25
C LEU A 42 12.31 -14.17 -2.93
N ARG A 43 11.23 -14.93 -2.69
CA ARG A 43 9.91 -14.36 -2.40
C ARG A 43 9.90 -13.40 -1.21
N PRO A 44 10.59 -13.70 -0.08
CA PRO A 44 10.67 -12.75 1.04
C PRO A 44 11.37 -11.45 0.64
N ASP A 45 12.49 -11.56 -0.08
CA ASP A 45 13.27 -10.40 -0.52
C ASP A 45 12.50 -9.54 -1.53
N VAL A 46 11.76 -10.17 -2.45
CA VAL A 46 10.91 -9.44 -3.40
C VAL A 46 9.75 -8.75 -2.69
N ALA A 47 9.08 -9.43 -1.75
CA ALA A 47 8.02 -8.84 -0.96
C ALA A 47 8.54 -7.63 -0.16
N GLU A 48 9.70 -7.78 0.47
CA GLU A 48 10.36 -6.69 1.20
C GLU A 48 10.76 -5.54 0.27
N ALA A 49 11.30 -5.82 -0.92
CA ALA A 49 11.64 -4.79 -1.90
C ALA A 49 10.40 -3.99 -2.36
N VAL A 50 9.25 -4.66 -2.56
CA VAL A 50 7.97 -4.00 -2.85
C VAL A 50 7.52 -3.15 -1.67
N CYS A 51 7.60 -3.67 -0.45
CA CYS A 51 7.23 -2.95 0.76
C CYS A 51 8.12 -1.72 0.99
N ALA A 52 9.44 -1.87 0.85
CA ALA A 52 10.42 -0.79 0.90
C ALA A 52 10.14 0.28 -0.16
N PHE A 53 9.83 -0.12 -1.40
CA PHE A 53 9.48 0.81 -2.47
C PHE A 53 8.24 1.65 -2.10
N VAL A 54 7.20 1.02 -1.54
CA VAL A 54 5.97 1.70 -1.11
C VAL A 54 6.25 2.64 0.08
N ARG A 55 7.11 2.25 1.03
CA ARG A 55 7.54 3.07 2.17
C ARG A 55 8.39 4.28 1.76
N GLU A 56 9.33 4.11 0.83
CA GLU A 56 10.25 5.18 0.39
C GLU A 56 9.54 6.21 -0.49
N HIS A 57 8.57 5.79 -1.30
CA HIS A 57 7.79 6.66 -2.18
C HIS A 57 6.54 7.17 -1.47
N LEU A 58 6.70 7.72 -0.26
CA LEU A 58 5.62 8.36 0.50
C LEU A 58 4.79 9.24 -0.44
N ALA A 59 3.47 9.15 -0.31
CA ALA A 59 2.61 10.14 -0.94
C ALA A 59 2.98 11.48 -0.30
N ARG A 60 3.89 12.23 -0.92
CA ARG A 60 4.21 13.57 -0.45
C ARG A 60 2.90 14.35 -0.54
N ASP A 61 2.37 14.73 0.60
CA ASP A 61 1.23 15.65 0.68
C ASP A 61 1.65 17.06 0.28
N GLU A 62 2.95 17.34 0.18
CA GLU A 62 3.45 18.56 -0.42
C GLU A 62 3.43 18.44 -1.96
N PRO A 63 2.54 19.17 -2.67
CA PRO A 63 2.62 19.27 -4.11
C PRO A 63 4.02 19.79 -4.47
N PRO A 64 4.69 19.21 -5.47
CA PRO A 64 5.97 19.75 -5.91
C PRO A 64 5.81 21.24 -6.19
N ALA A 65 6.76 22.07 -5.75
CA ALA A 65 6.73 23.52 -5.98
C ALA A 65 6.49 23.90 -7.46
N ASP A 66 6.75 22.97 -8.39
CA ASP A 66 6.54 23.11 -9.83
C ASP A 66 5.15 22.64 -10.33
N GLY A 67 4.16 22.40 -9.48
CA GLY A 67 2.78 22.06 -9.89
C GLY A 67 2.62 20.71 -10.62
N GLY A 68 3.68 19.90 -10.64
CA GLY A 68 3.66 18.56 -11.20
C GLY A 68 3.05 17.58 -10.23
N ASN A 69 1.73 17.35 -10.28
CA ASN A 69 1.20 16.09 -9.73
C ASN A 69 1.93 14.96 -10.50
N ASP A 70 2.71 14.10 -9.83
CA ASP A 70 3.25 12.89 -10.45
C ASP A 70 2.26 11.74 -10.19
N PRO A 71 1.16 11.63 -10.95
CA PRO A 71 0.17 10.57 -10.74
C PRO A 71 0.76 9.18 -11.01
N ALA A 72 1.95 9.08 -11.62
CA ALA A 72 2.61 7.81 -11.82
C ALA A 72 3.09 7.18 -10.50
N GLY A 73 3.45 7.97 -9.48
CA GLY A 73 3.85 7.48 -8.17
C GLY A 73 2.76 6.64 -7.49
N PRO A 74 1.55 7.20 -7.28
CA PRO A 74 0.39 6.46 -6.76
C PRO A 74 0.02 5.22 -7.60
N GLU A 75 0.03 5.34 -8.93
CA GLU A 75 -0.29 4.21 -9.82
C GLU A 75 0.72 3.06 -9.70
N ILE A 76 2.02 3.36 -9.58
CA ILE A 76 3.06 2.34 -9.44
C ILE A 76 2.99 1.68 -8.06
N ARG A 77 2.77 2.44 -6.97
CA ARG A 77 2.53 1.88 -5.64
C ARG A 77 1.34 0.93 -5.65
N ARG A 78 0.23 1.34 -6.26
CA ARG A 78 -0.97 0.51 -6.39
C ARG A 78 -0.70 -0.75 -7.21
N ALA A 79 0.06 -0.65 -8.30
CA ALA A 79 0.44 -1.81 -9.10
C ALA A 79 1.34 -2.78 -8.33
N ALA A 80 2.30 -2.26 -7.55
CA ALA A 80 3.19 -3.07 -6.72
C ALA A 80 2.42 -3.80 -5.60
N LEU A 81 1.51 -3.11 -4.92
CA LEU A 81 0.63 -3.70 -3.91
C LEU A 81 -0.37 -4.71 -4.50
N ALA A 82 -0.93 -4.42 -5.68
CA ALA A 82 -1.82 -5.35 -6.37
C ALA A 82 -1.09 -6.62 -6.80
N MET A 83 0.16 -6.49 -7.25
CA MET A 83 1.03 -7.62 -7.58
C MET A 83 1.28 -8.51 -6.36
N LEU A 84 1.62 -7.90 -5.22
CA LEU A 84 1.82 -8.59 -3.95
C LEU A 84 0.53 -9.28 -3.49
N ALA A 85 -0.60 -8.58 -3.50
CA ALA A 85 -1.91 -9.12 -3.12
C ALA A 85 -2.33 -10.34 -3.97
N ASP A 86 -2.11 -10.30 -5.30
CA ASP A 86 -2.42 -11.43 -6.19
C ASP A 86 -1.63 -12.70 -5.84
N ARG A 87 -0.40 -12.56 -5.33
CA ARG A 87 0.47 -13.69 -4.97
C ARG A 87 0.25 -14.20 -3.55
N LEU A 88 -0.20 -13.34 -2.65
CA LEU A 88 -0.61 -13.73 -1.30
C LEU A 88 -2.00 -14.37 -1.29
N ARG A 89 -2.81 -14.15 -2.32
CA ARG A 89 -4.11 -14.81 -2.47
C ARG A 89 -3.90 -16.29 -2.80
N PRO A 90 -4.45 -17.22 -2.01
CA PRO A 90 -4.44 -18.63 -2.36
C PRO A 90 -5.29 -18.84 -3.60
N VAL A 91 -4.81 -19.72 -4.48
CA VAL A 91 -5.60 -20.18 -5.61
C VAL A 91 -6.57 -21.22 -5.03
N PRO A 92 -7.89 -21.02 -5.13
CA PRO A 92 -8.84 -22.01 -4.64
C PRO A 92 -8.68 -23.27 -5.49
N ASP A 93 -7.96 -24.27 -4.97
CA ASP A 93 -7.94 -25.59 -5.56
C ASP A 93 -9.08 -26.41 -4.98
N ALA A 94 -9.84 -27.10 -5.83
CA ALA A 94 -11.12 -27.70 -5.49
C ALA A 94 -11.00 -28.96 -4.59
N ALA A 95 -9.79 -29.38 -4.19
CA ALA A 95 -9.58 -30.62 -3.44
C ALA A 95 -8.33 -30.67 -2.53
N GLY A 96 -7.56 -29.58 -2.38
CA GLY A 96 -6.31 -29.56 -1.62
C GLY A 96 -6.30 -28.59 -0.43
N PRO A 97 -5.30 -28.67 0.47
CA PRO A 97 -5.05 -27.56 1.39
C PRO A 97 -4.78 -26.30 0.58
N ASP A 98 -5.50 -25.24 0.91
CA ASP A 98 -5.52 -23.93 0.26
C ASP A 98 -4.14 -23.26 0.37
N THR A 99 -3.19 -23.60 -0.51
CA THR A 99 -1.82 -23.10 -0.49
C THR A 99 -1.72 -21.75 -1.19
N ALA A 100 -1.30 -20.72 -0.46
CA ALA A 100 -0.93 -19.44 -1.05
C ALA A 100 0.20 -19.64 -2.05
N ARG A 101 0.19 -18.88 -3.17
CA ARG A 101 1.30 -18.95 -4.14
C ARG A 101 2.62 -18.57 -3.45
N TRP A 102 2.57 -17.55 -2.62
CA TRP A 102 3.65 -17.10 -1.78
C TRP A 102 3.26 -17.31 -0.30
N ASP A 103 3.40 -18.56 0.17
CA ASP A 103 3.11 -18.91 1.56
C ASP A 103 4.20 -18.43 2.52
N GLY A 104 3.81 -18.10 3.75
CA GLY A 104 4.76 -17.70 4.81
C GLY A 104 5.42 -16.32 4.61
N ILE A 105 4.90 -15.46 3.74
CA ILE A 105 5.44 -14.12 3.51
C ILE A 105 4.93 -13.11 4.56
N ALA A 106 5.88 -12.38 5.15
CA ALA A 106 5.60 -11.23 5.99
C ALA A 106 5.53 -9.95 5.14
N VAL A 107 4.63 -9.04 5.52
CA VAL A 107 4.43 -7.75 4.85
C VAL A 107 4.62 -6.63 5.86
N ASP A 108 5.48 -5.67 5.57
CA ASP A 108 5.72 -4.49 6.41
C ASP A 108 5.50 -3.20 5.62
N LEU A 109 4.36 -2.56 5.84
CA LEU A 109 4.01 -1.26 5.29
C LEU A 109 4.01 -0.17 6.37
N THR A 110 4.89 -0.28 7.36
CA THR A 110 5.03 0.72 8.43
C THR A 110 5.29 2.11 7.84
N GLY A 111 4.50 3.10 8.27
CA GLY A 111 4.58 4.50 7.81
C GLY A 111 4.19 4.73 6.35
N ALA A 112 3.68 3.72 5.64
CA ALA A 112 3.33 3.85 4.24
C ALA A 112 2.01 4.61 4.01
N VAL A 113 1.88 5.22 2.83
CA VAL A 113 0.60 5.75 2.35
C VAL A 113 0.08 4.86 1.23
N VAL A 114 -1.05 4.20 1.49
CA VAL A 114 -1.67 3.23 0.60
C VAL A 114 -2.99 3.78 0.06
N ASP A 115 -3.20 3.66 -1.24
CA ASP A 115 -4.38 4.20 -1.94
C ASP A 115 -5.26 3.08 -2.50
N GLY A 116 -6.42 2.84 -1.87
CA GLY A 116 -7.45 1.91 -2.34
C GLY A 116 -6.96 0.48 -2.60
N VAL A 117 -6.49 -0.22 -1.56
CA VAL A 117 -5.94 -1.57 -1.65
C VAL A 117 -6.97 -2.67 -1.40
N ASP A 118 -6.86 -3.75 -2.16
CA ASP A 118 -7.68 -4.95 -2.05
C ASP A 118 -6.82 -6.14 -1.62
N PHE A 119 -6.92 -6.51 -0.34
CA PHE A 119 -6.32 -7.70 0.25
C PHE A 119 -7.36 -8.81 0.51
N THR A 120 -8.47 -8.80 -0.22
CA THR A 120 -9.52 -9.83 -0.10
C THR A 120 -8.93 -11.22 -0.33
N GLY A 121 -9.16 -12.12 0.62
CA GLY A 121 -8.70 -13.51 0.63
C GLY A 121 -7.19 -13.68 0.75
N CYS A 122 -6.40 -12.64 0.99
CA CYS A 122 -4.95 -12.77 1.10
C CYS A 122 -4.55 -13.56 2.35
N ARG A 123 -3.49 -14.37 2.24
CA ARG A 123 -2.82 -15.01 3.37
C ARG A 123 -1.52 -14.30 3.66
N PHE A 124 -1.39 -13.80 4.88
CA PHE A 124 -0.18 -13.22 5.42
C PHE A 124 0.41 -14.17 6.45
N ALA A 125 1.74 -14.31 6.48
CA ALA A 125 2.38 -14.88 7.68
C ALA A 125 2.21 -13.87 8.82
N ARG A 126 2.84 -12.70 8.66
CA ARG A 126 2.75 -11.55 9.55
C ARG A 126 2.46 -10.31 8.71
N ALA A 127 1.67 -9.37 9.23
CA ALA A 127 1.45 -8.10 8.54
C ALA A 127 1.54 -6.91 9.50
N THR A 128 2.38 -5.94 9.15
CA THR A 128 2.61 -4.72 9.93
C THR A 128 2.20 -3.52 9.11
N PHE A 129 1.31 -2.71 9.67
CA PHE A 129 0.77 -1.47 9.11
C PHE A 129 0.83 -0.36 10.17
N ALA A 130 1.85 -0.38 11.03
CA ALA A 130 2.04 0.65 12.05
C ALA A 130 2.20 2.02 11.38
N ASP A 131 1.54 3.06 11.90
CA ASP A 131 1.60 4.43 11.35
C ASP A 131 1.22 4.53 9.85
N CYS A 132 0.52 3.54 9.30
CA CYS A 132 0.13 3.51 7.89
C CYS A 132 -1.12 4.36 7.64
N LEU A 133 -1.12 5.15 6.57
CA LEU A 133 -2.27 5.92 6.10
C LEU A 133 -2.95 5.22 4.93
N PHE A 134 -4.18 4.75 5.13
CA PHE A 134 -5.03 4.17 4.10
C PHE A 134 -5.98 5.22 3.52
N ARG A 135 -5.63 5.75 2.35
CA ARG A 135 -6.47 6.68 1.59
C ARG A 135 -7.37 5.88 0.66
N GLY A 136 -8.68 6.06 0.78
CA GLY A 136 -9.65 5.29 0.00
C GLY A 136 -10.03 3.94 0.61
N ALA A 137 -11.02 3.29 0.00
CA ALA A 137 -11.62 2.06 0.53
C ALA A 137 -10.60 0.91 0.58
N THR A 138 -10.42 0.33 1.77
CA THR A 138 -9.49 -0.77 2.00
C THR A 138 -10.25 -2.02 2.44
N THR A 139 -9.97 -3.15 1.80
CA THR A 139 -10.64 -4.42 2.11
C THR A 139 -9.65 -5.52 2.45
N PHE A 140 -9.94 -6.22 3.53
CA PHE A 140 -9.28 -7.41 4.05
C PHE A 140 -10.32 -8.54 4.20
N GLU A 141 -11.36 -8.54 3.36
CA GLU A 141 -12.43 -9.52 3.46
C GLU A 141 -11.89 -10.95 3.30
N GLY A 142 -12.18 -11.82 4.26
CA GLY A 142 -11.69 -13.20 4.27
C GLY A 142 -10.15 -13.35 4.35
N ALA A 143 -9.40 -12.27 4.61
CA ALA A 143 -7.96 -12.33 4.78
C ALA A 143 -7.57 -13.15 6.01
N ARG A 144 -6.43 -13.83 5.94
CA ARG A 144 -5.94 -14.71 7.02
C ARG A 144 -4.53 -14.32 7.40
N TRP A 145 -4.29 -14.12 8.67
CA TRP A 145 -2.97 -13.94 9.26
C TRP A 145 -2.62 -15.21 10.01
N ALA A 146 -1.47 -15.82 9.68
CA ALA A 146 -1.00 -17.01 10.40
C ALA A 146 -0.42 -16.65 11.76
N ASP A 147 0.25 -15.50 11.84
CA ASP A 147 0.92 -14.91 12.99
C ASP A 147 0.30 -13.54 13.29
N ASP A 148 1.09 -12.59 13.78
CA ASP A 148 0.62 -11.27 14.22
C ASP A 148 0.13 -10.34 13.08
N ALA A 149 -0.90 -9.56 13.41
CA ALA A 149 -1.43 -8.48 12.58
C ALA A 149 -1.38 -7.15 13.38
N VAL A 150 -0.48 -6.27 12.98
CA VAL A 150 -0.05 -5.11 13.77
C VAL A 150 -0.45 -3.83 13.05
N PHE A 151 -1.42 -3.10 13.59
CA PHE A 151 -1.95 -1.85 13.02
C PHE A 151 -1.81 -0.60 13.94
N PRO A 152 -0.89 -0.51 14.90
CA PRO A 152 -0.92 0.59 15.86
C PRO A 152 -0.78 1.95 15.16
N ARG A 153 -1.59 2.93 15.58
CA ARG A 153 -1.64 4.29 15.00
C ARG A 153 -1.97 4.35 13.50
N ALA A 154 -2.45 3.25 12.89
CA ALA A 154 -2.90 3.29 11.51
C ALA A 154 -4.13 4.21 11.35
N VAL A 155 -4.23 4.89 10.21
CA VAL A 155 -5.33 5.78 9.89
C VAL A 155 -6.06 5.28 8.65
N PHE A 156 -7.36 5.01 8.78
CA PHE A 156 -8.24 4.69 7.66
C PHE A 156 -9.12 5.90 7.35
N SER A 157 -8.87 6.56 6.22
CA SER A 157 -9.65 7.74 5.80
C SER A 157 -11.03 7.37 5.25
N CYS A 158 -11.22 6.12 4.81
CA CYS A 158 -12.49 5.62 4.27
C CYS A 158 -12.89 4.29 4.95
N ASP A 159 -13.91 3.61 4.41
CA ASP A 159 -14.36 2.31 4.89
C ASP A 159 -13.23 1.27 4.95
N ALA A 160 -13.12 0.59 6.09
CA ALA A 160 -12.19 -0.49 6.35
C ALA A 160 -12.97 -1.80 6.58
N ARG A 161 -12.78 -2.78 5.70
CA ARG A 161 -13.59 -4.01 5.67
C ARG A 161 -12.75 -5.22 6.08
N PHE A 162 -12.96 -5.75 7.28
CA PHE A 162 -12.33 -6.96 7.83
C PHE A 162 -13.34 -8.11 8.00
N HIS A 163 -14.39 -8.13 7.18
CA HIS A 163 -15.49 -9.08 7.30
C HIS A 163 -15.30 -10.35 6.46
N GLY A 164 -16.30 -11.21 6.37
CA GLY A 164 -16.26 -12.35 5.45
C GLY A 164 -15.32 -13.48 5.86
N ARG A 165 -15.26 -13.80 7.17
CA ARG A 165 -14.39 -14.83 7.76
C ARG A 165 -12.90 -14.48 7.74
N ALA A 166 -12.57 -13.21 7.92
CA ALA A 166 -11.21 -12.81 8.22
C ALA A 166 -10.71 -13.54 9.49
N ARG A 167 -9.47 -14.02 9.50
CA ARG A 167 -8.93 -14.83 10.60
C ARG A 167 -7.56 -14.34 11.03
N PHE A 168 -7.45 -13.91 12.28
CA PHE A 168 -6.21 -13.50 12.91
C PHE A 168 -5.70 -14.66 13.78
N GLY A 169 -4.64 -15.34 13.32
CA GLY A 169 -4.05 -16.51 13.97
C GLY A 169 -3.20 -16.17 15.19
N GLY A 170 -2.42 -15.09 15.11
CA GLY A 170 -1.64 -14.53 16.21
C GLY A 170 -2.31 -13.34 16.88
N GLU A 171 -1.50 -12.44 17.44
CA GLU A 171 -1.99 -11.22 18.09
C GLU A 171 -2.48 -10.19 17.06
N ALA A 172 -3.62 -9.56 17.34
CA ALA A 172 -4.18 -8.51 16.51
C ALA A 172 -4.16 -7.17 17.27
N VAL A 173 -3.23 -6.30 16.92
CA VAL A 173 -2.99 -5.04 17.64
C VAL A 173 -3.56 -3.87 16.84
N PHE A 174 -4.68 -3.31 17.31
CA PHE A 174 -5.33 -2.12 16.75
C PHE A 174 -5.19 -0.90 17.67
N GLY A 175 -4.07 -0.82 18.40
CA GLY A 175 -3.87 0.25 19.38
C GLY A 175 -3.81 1.63 18.73
N ARG A 176 -4.63 2.58 19.21
CA ARG A 176 -4.70 3.96 18.66
C ARG A 176 -5.04 4.04 17.15
N VAL A 177 -5.69 3.03 16.58
CA VAL A 177 -6.15 3.10 15.18
C VAL A 177 -7.27 4.13 15.05
N ARG A 178 -7.19 4.98 14.03
CA ARG A 178 -8.24 5.96 13.70
C ARG A 178 -9.01 5.48 12.46
N PHE A 179 -10.31 5.25 12.63
CA PHE A 179 -11.23 4.93 11.52
C PHE A 179 -12.15 6.14 11.28
N HIS A 180 -11.97 6.85 10.17
CA HIS A 180 -12.85 7.95 9.77
C HIS A 180 -14.09 7.44 9.02
N GLY A 181 -13.95 6.33 8.29
CA GLY A 181 -15.06 5.61 7.67
C GLY A 181 -15.60 4.45 8.53
N ARG A 182 -16.47 3.62 7.96
CA ARG A 182 -17.01 2.45 8.69
C ARG A 182 -15.97 1.34 8.77
N ALA A 183 -15.62 0.93 9.98
CA ALA A 183 -14.85 -0.29 10.23
C ALA A 183 -15.79 -1.47 10.46
N ARG A 184 -15.69 -2.52 9.64
CA ARG A 184 -16.51 -3.73 9.76
C ARG A 184 -15.66 -4.94 10.07
N PHE A 185 -15.98 -5.62 11.18
CA PHE A 185 -15.32 -6.86 11.62
C PHE A 185 -16.32 -8.02 11.73
N ASP A 186 -17.44 -7.96 11.00
CA ASP A 186 -18.46 -9.01 11.08
C ASP A 186 -17.92 -10.37 10.61
N ALA A 187 -18.16 -11.40 11.43
CA ALA A 187 -17.62 -12.75 11.24
C ALA A 187 -16.08 -12.82 11.21
N ALA A 188 -15.36 -11.79 11.67
CA ALA A 188 -13.92 -11.89 11.92
C ALA A 188 -13.65 -12.80 13.12
N ARG A 189 -12.59 -13.61 13.03
CA ARG A 189 -12.15 -14.52 14.09
C ARG A 189 -10.77 -14.12 14.56
N PHE A 190 -10.63 -13.89 15.86
CA PHE A 190 -9.35 -13.67 16.53
C PHE A 190 -9.04 -14.91 17.36
N ASP A 191 -7.99 -15.65 16.97
CA ASP A 191 -7.53 -16.82 17.70
C ASP A 191 -6.52 -16.45 18.81
N GLY A 192 -5.77 -15.35 18.62
CA GLY A 192 -4.91 -14.74 19.63
C GLY A 192 -5.55 -13.55 20.34
N LEU A 193 -4.72 -12.81 21.09
CA LEU A 193 -5.15 -11.60 21.78
C LEU A 193 -5.49 -10.49 20.77
N ALA A 194 -6.65 -9.85 20.92
CA ALA A 194 -7.03 -8.70 20.12
C ALA A 194 -7.06 -7.44 20.99
N TRP A 195 -6.20 -6.47 20.69
CA TRP A 195 -6.06 -5.24 21.48
C TRP A 195 -6.58 -4.02 20.71
N PHE A 196 -7.65 -3.39 21.20
CA PHE A 196 -8.29 -2.20 20.63
C PHE A 196 -8.15 -0.94 21.51
N GLY A 197 -7.12 -0.87 22.36
CA GLY A 197 -6.98 0.20 23.36
C GLY A 197 -6.03 1.32 22.95
N PHE A 198 -6.07 2.41 23.70
CA PHE A 198 -4.98 3.38 23.71
C PHE A 198 -3.87 2.75 24.55
N GLY A 199 -2.76 2.33 23.94
CA GLY A 199 -1.61 1.82 24.70
C GLY A 199 -1.23 2.81 25.81
N GLU A 200 -0.81 2.30 26.98
CA GLU A 200 -0.39 3.09 28.14
C GLU A 200 0.88 3.90 27.83
N GLU A 201 0.73 4.95 27.03
CA GLU A 201 1.57 6.13 27.06
C GLU A 201 0.60 7.29 26.88
N GLY A 202 -0.18 7.54 27.94
CA GLY A 202 -0.86 8.81 28.12
C GLY A 202 0.20 9.87 28.40
N VAL A 203 0.65 10.54 27.35
CA VAL A 203 1.08 11.93 27.48
C VAL A 203 0.03 12.71 26.73
N TRP A 204 -0.87 13.33 27.49
CA TRP A 204 -1.78 14.34 27.00
C TRP A 204 -0.92 15.56 26.66
N GLU A 205 -0.28 15.56 25.50
CA GLU A 205 0.17 16.81 24.90
C GLU A 205 -1.00 17.32 24.05
N GLU A 206 -1.41 18.54 24.36
CA GLU A 206 -2.55 19.24 23.80
C GLU A 206 -2.56 19.07 22.28
N GLU A 207 -3.63 18.46 21.75
CA GLU A 207 -3.86 18.39 20.31
C GLU A 207 -4.00 19.82 19.80
N ASP A 208 -2.91 20.40 19.32
CA ASP A 208 -2.99 21.46 18.32
C ASP A 208 -3.75 20.85 17.15
N GLY A 209 -5.02 21.22 17.07
CA GLY A 209 -5.99 20.77 16.08
C GLY A 209 -5.49 21.03 14.67
N ALA A 210 -4.72 20.08 14.14
CA ALA A 210 -4.79 19.77 12.73
C ALA A 210 -6.14 19.09 12.52
N ASP A 211 -7.19 19.92 12.49
CA ASP A 211 -8.40 19.67 11.73
C ASP A 211 -7.94 19.34 10.30
N LEU A 212 -7.62 18.08 10.07
CA LEU A 212 -7.71 17.50 8.74
C LEU A 212 -9.21 17.48 8.48
N ASP A 213 -9.72 18.62 8.00
CA ASP A 213 -11.00 18.76 7.31
C ASP A 213 -10.95 17.85 6.07
N ASP A 214 -10.96 16.53 6.28
CA ASP A 214 -10.91 15.49 5.26
C ASP A 214 -12.29 14.84 5.09
N ASP A 215 -13.35 15.62 5.37
CA ASP A 215 -14.74 15.30 5.05
C ASP A 215 -14.98 15.11 3.53
N ASP A 216 -14.02 15.49 2.70
CA ASP A 216 -14.10 15.33 1.23
C ASP A 216 -13.61 13.94 0.76
N ALA A 217 -12.77 13.23 1.53
CA ALA A 217 -12.30 11.89 1.15
C ALA A 217 -13.41 10.84 1.18
N CYS A 218 -14.24 10.84 2.23
CA CYS A 218 -15.34 9.88 2.39
C CYS A 218 -16.49 10.16 1.40
N THR A 219 -16.74 11.43 1.08
CA THR A 219 -17.80 11.83 0.15
C THR A 219 -17.51 11.37 -1.28
N ARG A 220 -16.23 11.40 -1.72
CA ARG A 220 -15.81 10.90 -3.05
C ARG A 220 -15.83 9.37 -3.18
N CYS A 221 -15.60 8.62 -2.10
CA CYS A 221 -15.67 7.14 -2.13
C CYS A 221 -17.11 6.62 -2.09
N SER A 222 -18.05 7.40 -1.54
CA SER A 222 -19.47 7.02 -1.40
C SER A 222 -20.28 7.12 -2.70
N GLY A 223 -19.63 7.25 -3.86
CA GLY A 223 -20.23 7.37 -5.19
C GLY A 223 -21.45 6.49 -5.36
N ARG A 224 -22.62 7.10 -5.15
CA ARG A 224 -23.95 6.55 -5.42
C ARG A 224 -23.93 5.93 -6.81
N ARG A 225 -24.11 4.61 -6.89
CA ARG A 225 -24.78 4.05 -8.07
C ARG A 225 -26.28 4.21 -7.87
N PRO A 226 -27.02 4.71 -8.88
CA PRO A 226 -28.48 4.85 -8.82
C PRO A 226 -29.17 3.50 -8.62
#